data_AF-A0A812MGX4-F1
#
_entry.id   AF-A0A812MGX4-F1
#
_cell.length_a   1.000
_cell.length_b   1.000
_cell.length_c   1.000
_cell.angle_alpha   90.00
_cell.angle_beta   90.00
_cell.angle_gamma   90.00
#
_symmetry.space_group_name_H-M   'P 1'
#
loop_
_entity.id
_entity.type
_entity.pdbx_description
1 polymer ?
#
loop_
_entity_poly.entity_id
_entity_poly.type
_entity_poly.pdbx_seq_one_letter_code
_entity_poly.pdbx_strand_id
1 'polypeptide(L)'
;MALPGIPSAMTPAYAPCSDADLISSVSLVVTVKDTCGQAYEHLAHLASMFPRDMPVFYAYPAIRGCRHVDAEAAGAKLFSNFTTVAVGRSEAPIAGFLKVQPLLRTKYAVLMHNDAYPMERDFACELFRALEAHPDYPIAAPQIYEAAGDKIIVPHGHHQNLHVRPSTSSVSGYRIDFDLSLNLLTQREPEDFKEGPQVDFLEDHAFFARADRYHELLDASGSFTLEYYDMILNMRSRDTAVWYVPTARCIFDVDTNKITWEDLPYLVYKRSEQIGHQVRTYLTKKWGVEFVNTGIWNYVRYVMLADVVISKEDLPTDWEDQAAVFYSWFESVGFNRFNGQYLPDFVEDPTEGRVNISRTMRQTLPTEVSAQRKPPKSALELLPKLSRKKVGAIDISFKEPHLSVGVRQTQCDARDPSSYRECGMAVEDGNECTCFTYVVPFNLKTTLYLDKLMAWMKLPARAFMYGQMKYWSVPIETDKVSFYCEQTQEDCQYQVSFSKNATVLQWSWFGVRDKEAFTPEGVAIGAGLGLAILVPVLLSQFGPRRIPEVQLKGGPKATKVM
;
A
#
# COMPACT_ATOMS: atom_id res chain seq x y z
N MET A 1 -1.26 27.08 -1.92
CA MET A 1 -0.11 27.03 -0.98
C MET A 1 0.71 25.83 -1.35
N ALA A 2 2.01 25.97 -1.60
CA ALA A 2 2.88 24.83 -1.89
C ALA A 2 2.97 23.93 -0.65
N LEU A 3 2.77 22.62 -0.80
CA LEU A 3 2.99 21.67 0.29
C LEU A 3 4.48 21.71 0.67
N PRO A 4 4.81 21.72 1.98
CA PRO A 4 6.21 21.63 2.40
C PRO A 4 6.83 20.33 1.89
N GLY A 5 8.02 20.42 1.28
CA GLY A 5 8.77 19.24 0.82
C GLY A 5 8.41 18.72 -0.57
N ILE A 6 7.65 19.46 -1.40
CA ILE A 6 7.52 19.12 -2.83
C ILE A 6 8.90 19.20 -3.49
N PRO A 7 9.40 18.12 -4.12
CA PRO A 7 10.66 18.16 -4.85
C PRO A 7 10.62 19.19 -5.98
N SER A 8 11.72 19.90 -6.19
CA SER A 8 11.85 20.89 -7.26
C SER A 8 11.48 20.29 -8.61
N ALA A 9 10.81 21.08 -9.46
CA ALA A 9 10.50 20.66 -10.82
C ALA A 9 11.79 20.44 -11.61
N MET A 10 11.84 19.33 -12.35
CA MET A 10 12.90 19.08 -13.32
C MET A 10 12.57 19.78 -14.64
N THR A 11 13.60 20.19 -15.38
CA THR A 11 13.38 20.66 -16.75
C THR A 11 13.02 19.46 -17.64
N PRO A 12 11.95 19.54 -18.46
CA PRO A 12 11.61 18.51 -19.42
C PRO A 12 12.81 18.12 -20.30
N ALA A 13 12.97 16.82 -20.56
CA ALA A 13 14.04 16.29 -21.40
C ALA A 13 13.67 16.30 -22.90
N TYR A 14 12.36 16.29 -23.20
CA TYR A 14 11.85 16.18 -24.56
C TYR A 14 11.17 17.46 -25.05
N ALA A 15 10.97 17.53 -26.37
CA ALA A 15 10.19 18.61 -26.96
C ALA A 15 8.72 18.52 -26.53
N PRO A 16 8.05 19.65 -26.27
CA PRO A 16 6.66 19.66 -25.84
C PRO A 16 5.74 19.02 -26.89
N CYS A 17 4.60 18.54 -26.42
CA CYS A 17 3.55 17.95 -27.24
C CYS A 17 2.41 18.96 -27.39
N SER A 18 1.78 18.98 -28.56
CA SER A 18 0.50 19.63 -28.68
C SER A 18 -0.61 18.76 -28.08
N ASP A 19 -1.71 19.36 -27.64
CA ASP A 19 -2.90 18.60 -27.23
C ASP A 19 -3.36 17.65 -28.34
N ALA A 20 -3.25 18.07 -29.60
CA ALA A 20 -3.59 17.25 -30.76
C ALA A 20 -2.74 15.96 -30.84
N ASP A 21 -1.43 16.06 -30.54
CA ASP A 21 -0.54 14.88 -30.51
C ASP A 21 -0.99 13.87 -29.47
N LEU A 22 -1.36 14.34 -28.27
CA LEU A 22 -1.83 13.51 -27.17
C LEU A 22 -3.19 12.88 -27.49
N ILE A 23 -4.16 13.68 -27.95
CA ILE A 23 -5.51 13.22 -28.29
C ILE A 23 -5.48 12.12 -29.36
N SER A 24 -4.62 12.23 -30.38
CA SER A 24 -4.55 11.25 -31.46
C SER A 24 -3.79 9.97 -31.10
N SER A 25 -2.87 10.05 -30.12
CA SER A 25 -1.84 9.02 -29.92
C SER A 25 -1.93 8.30 -28.58
N VAL A 26 -2.63 8.88 -27.60
CA VAL A 26 -2.62 8.42 -26.20
C VAL A 26 -4.06 8.35 -25.65
N SER A 27 -4.38 7.23 -25.01
CA SER A 27 -5.57 7.10 -24.15
C SER A 27 -5.16 7.12 -22.68
N LEU A 28 -6.01 7.67 -21.80
CA LEU A 28 -5.83 7.57 -20.36
C LEU A 28 -6.69 6.42 -19.84
N VAL A 29 -6.08 5.49 -19.13
CA VAL A 29 -6.77 4.37 -18.49
C VAL A 29 -6.53 4.46 -17.00
N VAL A 30 -7.60 4.75 -16.26
CA VAL A 30 -7.61 4.79 -14.81
C VAL A 30 -8.26 3.52 -14.30
N THR A 31 -7.69 2.87 -13.29
CA THR A 31 -8.39 1.81 -12.55
C THR A 31 -8.43 2.15 -11.08
N VAL A 32 -9.54 1.80 -10.43
CA VAL A 32 -9.63 1.84 -8.96
C VAL A 32 -8.62 0.87 -8.37
N LYS A 33 -7.75 1.35 -7.46
CA LYS A 33 -6.80 0.49 -6.73
C LYS A 33 -7.27 0.18 -5.32
N ASP A 34 -7.59 1.15 -4.47
CA ASP A 34 -7.92 0.90 -3.07
C ASP A 34 -9.24 1.54 -2.63
N THR A 35 -9.53 2.74 -3.11
CA THR A 35 -10.71 3.53 -2.73
C THR A 35 -11.48 3.90 -3.98
N CYS A 36 -12.80 3.78 -3.95
CA CYS A 36 -13.72 4.22 -4.99
C CYS A 36 -14.17 5.68 -4.76
N GLY A 37 -14.31 6.12 -3.49
CA GLY A 37 -14.88 7.41 -3.11
C GLY A 37 -14.13 8.64 -3.64
N GLN A 38 -12.82 8.52 -3.92
CA GLN A 38 -12.01 9.63 -4.44
C GLN A 38 -12.15 9.88 -5.96
N ALA A 39 -13.05 9.18 -6.66
CA ALA A 39 -13.18 9.25 -8.11
C ALA A 39 -13.30 10.68 -8.66
N TYR A 40 -14.18 11.52 -8.10
CA TYR A 40 -14.39 12.88 -8.60
C TYR A 40 -13.15 13.76 -8.46
N GLU A 41 -12.51 13.75 -7.29
CA GLU A 41 -11.31 14.58 -7.05
C GLU A 41 -10.16 14.16 -7.96
N HIS A 42 -9.92 12.84 -8.07
CA HIS A 42 -8.89 12.31 -8.95
C HIS A 42 -9.16 12.70 -10.42
N LEU A 43 -10.39 12.50 -10.91
CA LEU A 43 -10.76 12.90 -12.28
C LEU A 43 -10.63 14.42 -12.50
N ALA A 44 -10.97 15.24 -11.51
CA ALA A 44 -10.82 16.69 -11.59
C ALA A 44 -9.35 17.11 -11.67
N HIS A 45 -8.48 16.44 -10.90
CA HIS A 45 -7.04 16.63 -11.01
C HIS A 45 -6.53 16.25 -12.40
N LEU A 46 -6.92 15.08 -12.92
CA LEU A 46 -6.54 14.64 -14.26
C LEU A 46 -7.03 15.63 -15.34
N ALA A 47 -8.24 16.16 -15.22
CA ALA A 47 -8.77 17.15 -16.17
C ALA A 47 -7.97 18.46 -16.19
N SER A 48 -7.23 18.76 -15.11
CA SER A 48 -6.30 19.90 -15.07
C SER A 48 -4.95 19.62 -15.74
N MET A 49 -4.63 18.34 -15.96
CA MET A 49 -3.35 17.84 -16.49
C MET A 49 -3.45 17.36 -17.94
N PHE A 50 -4.59 16.83 -18.36
CA PHE A 50 -4.79 16.20 -19.67
C PHE A 50 -5.80 16.96 -20.55
N PRO A 51 -5.72 16.86 -21.89
CA PRO A 51 -6.69 17.49 -22.78
C PRO A 51 -8.10 16.94 -22.58
N ARG A 52 -9.12 17.81 -22.69
CA ARG A 52 -10.52 17.46 -22.48
C ARG A 52 -11.04 16.38 -23.45
N ASP A 53 -10.56 16.39 -24.68
CA ASP A 53 -11.01 15.48 -25.74
C ASP A 53 -10.19 14.18 -25.83
N MET A 54 -9.23 13.98 -24.91
CA MET A 54 -8.48 12.74 -24.81
C MET A 54 -9.41 11.57 -24.47
N PRO A 55 -9.26 10.38 -25.08
CA PRO A 55 -10.00 9.19 -24.67
C PRO A 55 -9.64 8.80 -23.23
N VAL A 56 -10.63 8.74 -22.34
CA VAL A 56 -10.46 8.37 -20.93
C VAL A 56 -11.32 7.16 -20.61
N PHE A 57 -10.69 6.11 -20.09
CA PHE A 57 -11.35 4.91 -19.60
C PHE A 57 -11.19 4.83 -18.08
N TYR A 58 -12.28 4.62 -17.36
CA TYR A 58 -12.27 4.48 -15.90
C TYR A 58 -12.82 3.11 -15.49
N ALA A 59 -11.93 2.22 -15.06
CA ALA A 59 -12.29 0.87 -14.64
C ALA A 59 -12.53 0.80 -13.13
N TYR A 60 -13.68 0.25 -12.73
CA TYR A 60 -14.10 0.20 -11.32
C TYR A 60 -14.61 -1.21 -10.94
N PRO A 61 -14.38 -1.67 -9.70
CA PRO A 61 -14.90 -2.96 -9.23
C PRO A 61 -16.41 -2.89 -9.09
N ALA A 62 -17.11 -3.84 -9.72
CA ALA A 62 -18.57 -3.95 -9.63
C ALA A 62 -19.04 -4.59 -8.31
N ILE A 63 -18.54 -4.09 -7.18
CA ILE A 63 -18.88 -4.48 -5.81
C ILE A 63 -19.79 -3.41 -5.17
N ARG A 64 -20.69 -3.83 -4.27
CA ARG A 64 -21.48 -2.92 -3.41
C ARG A 64 -20.55 -1.94 -2.68
N GLY A 65 -20.99 -0.69 -2.51
CA GLY A 65 -20.13 0.44 -2.12
C GLY A 65 -19.64 1.18 -3.37
N CYS A 66 -18.68 0.63 -4.10
CA CYS A 66 -18.11 1.25 -5.30
C CYS A 66 -19.13 1.57 -6.41
N ARG A 67 -20.24 0.82 -6.51
CA ARG A 67 -21.33 1.13 -7.44
C ARG A 67 -22.12 2.40 -7.10
N HIS A 68 -22.05 2.87 -5.87
CA HIS A 68 -22.69 4.13 -5.46
C HIS A 68 -21.89 5.37 -5.89
N VAL A 69 -20.63 5.18 -6.29
CA VAL A 69 -19.79 6.26 -6.81
C VAL A 69 -20.11 6.50 -8.29
N ASP A 70 -20.73 7.64 -8.59
CA ASP A 70 -21.07 8.05 -9.96
C ASP A 70 -19.86 8.61 -10.72
N ALA A 71 -18.89 7.74 -11.01
CA ALA A 71 -17.70 8.09 -11.78
C ALA A 71 -18.03 8.47 -13.24
N GLU A 72 -19.11 7.92 -13.81
CA GLU A 72 -19.55 8.23 -15.18
C GLU A 72 -20.00 9.68 -15.29
N ALA A 73 -20.90 10.15 -14.41
CA ALA A 73 -21.33 11.55 -14.43
C ALA A 73 -20.19 12.52 -14.11
N ALA A 74 -19.32 12.16 -13.15
CA ALA A 74 -18.13 12.94 -12.81
C ALA A 74 -17.20 13.08 -14.03
N GLY A 75 -16.87 11.96 -14.68
CA GLY A 75 -15.97 11.91 -15.83
C GLY A 75 -16.53 12.59 -17.07
N ALA A 76 -17.80 12.35 -17.42
CA ALA A 76 -18.44 12.96 -18.58
C ALA A 76 -18.57 14.49 -18.49
N LYS A 77 -18.56 15.05 -17.27
CA LYS A 77 -18.48 16.50 -17.05
C LYS A 77 -17.09 17.06 -17.37
N LEU A 78 -16.06 16.28 -17.13
CA LEU A 78 -14.65 16.71 -17.17
C LEU A 78 -13.96 16.37 -18.50
N PHE A 79 -14.38 15.30 -19.17
CA PHE A 79 -13.82 14.81 -20.41
C PHE A 79 -14.93 14.58 -21.45
N SER A 80 -14.67 14.92 -22.70
CA SER A 80 -15.64 14.75 -23.80
C SER A 80 -15.76 13.29 -24.26
N ASN A 81 -14.72 12.49 -24.03
CA ASN A 81 -14.65 11.08 -24.42
C ASN A 81 -14.31 10.22 -23.20
N PHE A 82 -15.31 10.03 -22.34
CA PHE A 82 -15.20 9.26 -21.11
C PHE A 82 -15.95 7.93 -21.24
N THR A 83 -15.40 6.86 -20.67
CA THR A 83 -16.06 5.54 -20.65
C THR A 83 -15.74 4.82 -19.36
N THR A 84 -16.76 4.45 -18.59
CA THR A 84 -16.58 3.52 -17.46
C THR A 84 -16.54 2.07 -17.91
N VAL A 85 -15.73 1.26 -17.20
CA VAL A 85 -15.60 -0.19 -17.45
C VAL A 85 -15.71 -0.95 -16.14
N ALA A 86 -16.78 -1.73 -15.98
CA ALA A 86 -16.96 -2.58 -14.82
C ALA A 86 -15.97 -3.76 -14.85
N VAL A 87 -15.16 -3.92 -13.80
CA VAL A 87 -14.39 -5.14 -13.53
C VAL A 87 -15.14 -6.01 -12.53
N GLY A 88 -14.86 -7.31 -12.54
CA GLY A 88 -15.48 -8.25 -11.61
C GLY A 88 -15.18 -7.86 -10.17
N ARG A 89 -16.14 -8.07 -9.28
CA ARG A 89 -16.07 -7.67 -7.86
C ARG A 89 -14.86 -8.25 -7.09
N SER A 90 -14.38 -9.41 -7.52
CA SER A 90 -13.23 -10.11 -6.94
C SER A 90 -11.98 -10.03 -7.82
N GLU A 91 -12.00 -9.22 -8.87
CA GLU A 91 -10.86 -9.03 -9.77
C GLU A 91 -9.90 -7.95 -9.22
N ALA A 92 -8.61 -8.16 -9.46
CA ALA A 92 -7.55 -7.21 -9.14
C ALA A 92 -7.64 -5.92 -9.97
N PRO A 93 -7.12 -4.78 -9.49
CA PRO A 93 -7.05 -3.52 -10.25
C PRO A 93 -6.48 -3.66 -11.67
N ILE A 94 -5.42 -4.44 -11.85
CA ILE A 94 -4.78 -4.70 -13.15
C ILE A 94 -5.73 -5.35 -14.16
N ALA A 95 -6.79 -6.04 -13.72
CA ALA A 95 -7.83 -6.54 -14.63
C ALA A 95 -8.51 -5.39 -15.40
N GLY A 96 -8.62 -4.20 -14.81
CA GLY A 96 -9.14 -3.01 -15.48
C GLY A 96 -8.30 -2.62 -16.70
N PHE A 97 -6.97 -2.54 -16.57
CA PHE A 97 -6.08 -2.28 -17.69
C PHE A 97 -6.24 -3.32 -18.81
N LEU A 98 -6.36 -4.59 -18.44
CA LEU A 98 -6.52 -5.70 -19.39
C LEU A 98 -7.89 -5.70 -20.09
N LYS A 99 -8.97 -5.33 -19.39
CA LYS A 99 -10.31 -5.21 -20.00
C LYS A 99 -10.46 -4.01 -20.92
N VAL A 100 -9.75 -2.92 -20.62
CA VAL A 100 -9.74 -1.73 -21.46
C VAL A 100 -8.88 -1.92 -22.71
N GLN A 101 -7.82 -2.73 -22.64
CA GLN A 101 -6.90 -2.96 -23.76
C GLN A 101 -7.56 -3.15 -25.14
N PRO A 102 -8.54 -4.04 -25.31
CA PRO A 102 -9.20 -4.25 -26.61
C PRO A 102 -10.05 -3.06 -27.09
N LEU A 103 -10.36 -2.11 -26.21
CA LEU A 103 -11.14 -0.90 -26.52
C LEU A 103 -10.26 0.25 -27.04
N LEU A 104 -8.96 0.19 -26.75
CA LEU A 104 -8.02 1.24 -27.12
C LEU A 104 -7.88 1.36 -28.64
N ARG A 105 -7.94 2.60 -29.13
CA ARG A 105 -7.71 2.94 -30.55
C ARG A 105 -6.42 3.71 -30.77
N THR A 106 -5.80 4.17 -29.70
CA THR A 106 -4.55 4.93 -29.70
C THR A 106 -3.34 3.99 -29.65
N LYS A 107 -2.19 4.47 -30.14
CA LYS A 107 -0.93 3.69 -30.14
C LYS A 107 -0.40 3.45 -28.72
N TYR A 108 -0.64 4.40 -27.82
CA TYR A 108 -0.18 4.34 -26.44
C TYR A 108 -1.32 4.53 -25.44
N ALA A 109 -1.04 4.15 -24.19
CA ALA A 109 -1.90 4.41 -23.06
C ALA A 109 -1.08 4.89 -21.85
N VAL A 110 -1.59 5.89 -21.14
CA VAL A 110 -1.22 6.12 -19.73
C VAL A 110 -2.05 5.14 -18.91
N LEU A 111 -1.39 4.24 -18.19
CA LEU A 111 -2.01 3.28 -17.29
C LEU A 111 -1.78 3.77 -15.86
N MET A 112 -2.87 4.07 -15.16
CA MET A 112 -2.82 4.74 -13.86
C MET A 112 -3.84 4.18 -12.89
N HIS A 113 -3.47 4.11 -11.63
CA HIS A 113 -4.39 3.85 -10.54
C HIS A 113 -4.96 5.17 -10.01
N ASN A 114 -6.17 5.14 -9.45
CA ASN A 114 -6.83 6.35 -8.94
C ASN A 114 -6.21 6.93 -7.65
N ASP A 115 -5.05 6.40 -7.24
CA ASP A 115 -4.21 6.89 -6.15
C ASP A 115 -2.95 7.64 -6.67
N ALA A 116 -2.80 7.80 -7.99
CA ALA A 116 -1.65 8.44 -8.61
C ALA A 116 -2.03 9.79 -9.24
N TYR A 117 -1.28 10.83 -8.86
CA TYR A 117 -1.52 12.22 -9.24
C TYR A 117 -0.30 12.78 -9.98
N PRO A 118 -0.38 13.02 -11.31
CA PRO A 118 0.69 13.69 -12.04
C PRO A 118 1.02 15.05 -11.44
N MET A 119 2.30 15.41 -11.41
CA MET A 119 2.76 16.68 -10.84
C MET A 119 2.82 17.81 -11.88
N GLU A 120 3.05 17.47 -13.15
CA GLU A 120 3.16 18.41 -14.27
C GLU A 120 2.15 18.11 -15.38
N ARG A 121 1.79 19.15 -16.15
CA ARG A 121 1.02 19.00 -17.39
C ARG A 121 1.77 18.20 -18.46
N ASP A 122 3.09 18.31 -18.50
CA ASP A 122 3.92 17.61 -19.49
C ASP A 122 4.14 16.13 -19.15
N PHE A 123 3.60 15.62 -18.04
CA PHE A 123 3.75 14.24 -17.58
C PHE A 123 3.54 13.20 -18.70
N ALA A 124 2.42 13.29 -19.42
CA ALA A 124 2.10 12.36 -20.49
C ALA A 124 3.01 12.55 -21.71
N CYS A 125 3.36 13.80 -22.00
CA CYS A 125 4.19 14.15 -23.14
C CYS A 125 5.62 13.61 -22.99
N GLU A 126 6.24 13.81 -21.82
CA GLU A 126 7.59 13.30 -21.55
C GLU A 126 7.66 11.78 -21.73
N LEU A 127 6.67 11.05 -21.18
CA LEU A 127 6.60 9.59 -21.32
C LEU A 127 6.34 9.15 -22.77
N PHE A 128 5.46 9.87 -23.48
CA PHE A 128 5.17 9.62 -24.89
C PHE A 128 6.40 9.83 -25.78
N ARG A 129 7.08 10.97 -25.65
CA ARG A 129 8.28 11.30 -26.43
C ARG A 129 9.43 10.36 -26.11
N ALA A 130 9.57 9.93 -24.86
CA ALA A 130 10.56 8.94 -24.48
C ALA A 130 10.33 7.60 -25.20
N LEU A 131 9.10 7.08 -25.26
CA LEU A 131 8.84 5.84 -26.00
C LEU A 131 8.91 5.99 -27.53
N GLU A 132 8.64 7.17 -28.07
CA GLU A 132 8.88 7.45 -29.50
C GLU A 132 10.38 7.45 -29.82
N ALA A 133 11.22 8.00 -28.92
CA ALA A 133 12.68 7.98 -29.06
C ALA A 133 13.29 6.59 -28.81
N HIS A 134 12.61 5.76 -28.01
CA HIS A 134 13.08 4.44 -27.59
C HIS A 134 12.05 3.33 -27.87
N PRO A 135 11.74 3.06 -29.17
CA PRO A 135 10.63 2.19 -29.57
C PRO A 135 10.79 0.70 -29.21
N ASP A 136 12.00 0.28 -28.85
CA ASP A 136 12.34 -1.08 -28.41
C ASP A 136 11.77 -1.41 -27.02
N TYR A 137 11.40 -0.38 -26.24
CA TYR A 137 10.83 -0.56 -24.91
C TYR A 137 9.29 -0.52 -24.96
N PRO A 138 8.61 -1.46 -24.30
CA PRO A 138 7.15 -1.51 -24.30
C PRO A 138 6.50 -0.54 -23.31
N ILE A 139 7.26 -0.10 -22.28
CA ILE A 139 6.79 0.71 -21.17
C ILE A 139 7.81 1.81 -20.87
N ALA A 140 7.32 3.01 -20.55
CA ALA A 140 8.05 4.05 -19.85
C ALA A 140 7.45 4.28 -18.45
N ALA A 141 8.30 4.49 -17.44
CA ALA A 141 7.87 4.73 -16.06
C ALA A 141 8.31 6.11 -15.55
N PRO A 142 7.43 6.83 -14.85
CA PRO A 142 7.76 8.10 -14.21
C PRO A 142 8.54 7.90 -12.91
N GLN A 143 9.07 8.99 -12.38
CA GLN A 143 9.45 9.08 -10.96
C GLN A 143 8.18 9.15 -10.10
N ILE A 144 8.07 8.24 -9.14
CA ILE A 144 6.96 8.21 -8.18
C ILE A 144 7.42 8.74 -6.82
N TYR A 145 6.59 9.58 -6.22
CA TYR A 145 6.69 10.05 -4.85
C TYR A 145 5.50 9.56 -4.02
N GLU A 146 5.55 9.72 -2.71
CA GLU A 146 4.48 9.38 -1.79
C GLU A 146 4.23 10.53 -0.83
N ALA A 147 2.96 10.81 -0.57
CA ALA A 147 2.54 11.71 0.50
C ALA A 147 2.57 10.97 1.85
N ALA A 148 3.49 11.35 2.75
CA ALA A 148 3.52 10.84 4.11
C ALA A 148 2.43 11.51 5.00
N GLY A 149 2.22 11.02 6.23
CA GLY A 149 1.13 11.43 7.15
C GLY A 149 1.02 12.93 7.51
N ASP A 150 2.04 13.74 7.19
CA ASP A 150 2.05 15.21 7.33
C ASP A 150 2.05 15.95 5.96
N LYS A 151 1.66 15.27 4.88
CA LYS A 151 1.76 15.71 3.47
C LYS A 151 3.18 16.04 3.00
N ILE A 152 4.18 15.57 3.74
CA ILE A 152 5.58 15.60 3.31
C ILE A 152 5.71 14.63 2.13
N ILE A 153 6.23 15.12 1.01
CA ILE A 153 6.47 14.31 -0.17
C ILE A 153 7.83 13.62 -0.02
N VAL A 154 7.82 12.29 -0.04
CA VAL A 154 9.03 11.46 0.02
C VAL A 154 9.15 10.61 -1.25
N PRO A 155 10.36 10.20 -1.65
CA PRO A 155 10.52 9.24 -2.74
C PRO A 155 9.75 7.96 -2.47
N HIS A 156 8.95 7.52 -3.45
CA HIS A 156 8.30 6.22 -3.35
C HIS A 156 9.37 5.12 -3.39
N GLY A 157 9.13 4.03 -2.67
CA GLY A 157 10.12 2.96 -2.51
C GLY A 157 10.63 2.47 -3.86
N HIS A 158 11.95 2.39 -4.01
CA HIS A 158 12.56 1.77 -5.18
C HIS A 158 13.17 0.45 -4.77
N HIS A 159 12.65 -0.61 -5.37
CA HIS A 159 13.29 -1.90 -5.32
C HIS A 159 14.59 -1.84 -6.13
N GLN A 160 15.68 -2.30 -5.52
CA GLN A 160 16.92 -2.52 -6.23
C GLN A 160 17.35 -3.96 -6.03
N ASN A 161 18.06 -4.47 -7.03
CA ASN A 161 18.73 -5.76 -6.93
C ASN A 161 17.70 -6.86 -6.61
N LEU A 162 16.72 -7.10 -7.49
CA LEU A 162 15.86 -8.28 -7.35
C LEU A 162 16.71 -9.54 -7.63
N HIS A 163 16.69 -10.50 -6.71
CA HIS A 163 17.56 -11.67 -6.78
C HIS A 163 16.94 -12.89 -6.10
N VAL A 164 17.60 -14.05 -6.26
CA VAL A 164 17.23 -15.28 -5.55
C VAL A 164 18.28 -15.67 -4.52
N ARG A 165 17.84 -16.24 -3.40
CA ARG A 165 18.70 -16.78 -2.33
C ARG A 165 18.34 -18.22 -2.01
N PRO A 166 19.29 -19.04 -1.51
CA PRO A 166 18.98 -20.35 -0.97
C PRO A 166 17.91 -20.25 0.12
N SER A 167 16.93 -21.15 0.10
CA SER A 167 15.86 -21.23 1.09
C SER A 167 15.62 -22.67 1.48
N THR A 168 15.69 -22.94 2.79
CA THR A 168 15.42 -24.27 3.35
C THR A 168 13.93 -24.59 3.44
N SER A 169 13.05 -23.57 3.37
CA SER A 169 11.60 -23.75 3.34
C SER A 169 11.04 -23.93 1.94
N SER A 170 11.81 -23.61 0.90
CA SER A 170 11.36 -23.70 -0.50
C SER A 170 11.56 -25.10 -1.08
N VAL A 171 10.54 -25.59 -1.81
CA VAL A 171 10.65 -26.82 -2.61
C VAL A 171 11.69 -26.68 -3.72
N SER A 172 11.85 -25.48 -4.30
CA SER A 172 12.87 -25.24 -5.33
C SER A 172 14.27 -25.03 -4.75
N GLY A 173 14.41 -24.97 -3.42
CA GLY A 173 15.64 -24.62 -2.72
C GLY A 173 15.99 -23.14 -2.78
N TYR A 174 15.14 -22.29 -3.38
CA TYR A 174 15.38 -20.86 -3.54
C TYR A 174 14.13 -20.02 -3.24
N ARG A 175 14.36 -18.79 -2.80
CA ARG A 175 13.35 -17.74 -2.63
C ARG A 175 13.74 -16.44 -3.33
N ILE A 176 12.75 -15.66 -3.75
CA ILE A 176 12.93 -14.29 -4.23
C ILE A 176 13.14 -13.35 -3.04
N ASP A 177 14.07 -12.43 -3.21
CA ASP A 177 14.45 -11.43 -2.22
C ASP A 177 14.86 -10.15 -2.96
N PHE A 178 14.83 -9.02 -2.26
CA PHE A 178 15.32 -7.73 -2.77
C PHE A 178 15.98 -6.97 -1.64
N ASP A 179 16.84 -6.02 -2.00
CA ASP A 179 17.46 -5.16 -1.02
C ASP A 179 16.74 -3.81 -1.01
N LEU A 180 16.24 -3.41 0.17
CA LEU A 180 15.81 -2.03 0.41
C LEU A 180 17.03 -1.19 0.82
N SER A 181 17.29 -0.13 0.06
CA SER A 181 18.30 0.87 0.42
C SER A 181 17.66 1.97 1.26
N LEU A 182 18.00 2.04 2.55
CA LEU A 182 17.57 3.12 3.43
C LEU A 182 17.93 4.51 2.88
N ASN A 183 19.07 4.64 2.20
CA ASN A 183 19.49 5.88 1.57
C ASN A 183 18.49 6.30 0.46
N LEU A 184 18.16 5.38 -0.45
CA LEU A 184 17.23 5.68 -1.54
C LEU A 184 15.79 5.90 -1.06
N LEU A 185 15.43 5.29 0.07
CA LEU A 185 14.13 5.48 0.70
C LEU A 185 13.96 6.84 1.39
N THR A 186 15.05 7.53 1.75
CA THR A 186 14.99 8.71 2.63
C THR A 186 15.65 9.97 2.06
N GLN A 187 16.61 9.84 1.14
CA GLN A 187 17.47 10.96 0.73
C GLN A 187 17.52 11.18 -0.78
N ARG A 188 16.72 10.44 -1.54
CA ARG A 188 16.71 10.49 -3.01
C ARG A 188 16.12 11.81 -3.52
N GLU A 189 16.82 12.49 -4.42
CA GLU A 189 16.33 13.67 -5.15
C GLU A 189 16.17 13.36 -6.65
N PRO A 190 15.21 13.99 -7.36
CA PRO A 190 14.97 13.73 -8.79
C PRO A 190 16.23 13.81 -9.68
N GLU A 191 17.17 14.69 -9.35
CA GLU A 191 18.43 14.91 -10.08
C GLU A 191 19.43 13.75 -9.96
N ASP A 192 19.24 12.85 -9.00
CA ASP A 192 20.09 11.66 -8.83
C ASP A 192 19.87 10.62 -9.94
N PHE A 193 18.81 10.75 -10.75
CA PHE A 193 18.45 9.74 -11.74
C PHE A 193 18.82 10.14 -13.15
N LYS A 194 19.62 9.27 -13.75
CA LYS A 194 19.78 9.24 -15.19
C LYS A 194 18.60 8.52 -15.81
N GLU A 195 17.97 9.19 -16.78
CA GLU A 195 17.01 8.55 -17.68
C GLU A 195 17.64 7.33 -18.37
N GLY A 196 16.88 6.25 -18.54
CA GLY A 196 17.35 5.06 -19.25
C GLY A 196 16.68 3.77 -18.83
N PRO A 197 17.20 2.62 -19.31
CA PRO A 197 16.59 1.34 -19.04
C PRO A 197 16.77 0.92 -17.57
N GLN A 198 15.69 0.46 -16.94
CA GLN A 198 15.70 -0.08 -15.58
C GLN A 198 15.15 -1.50 -15.55
N VAL A 199 15.98 -2.44 -15.10
CA VAL A 199 15.66 -3.89 -15.09
C VAL A 199 15.08 -4.37 -13.75
N ASP A 200 15.13 -3.55 -12.71
CA ASP A 200 14.72 -3.86 -11.33
C ASP A 200 13.53 -3.00 -10.86
N PHE A 201 12.95 -2.18 -11.73
CA PHE A 201 11.95 -1.19 -11.36
C PHE A 201 10.79 -1.18 -12.32
N LEU A 202 9.57 -1.27 -11.78
CA LEU A 202 8.32 -0.82 -12.39
C LEU A 202 7.26 -0.89 -11.30
N GLU A 203 6.81 0.26 -10.83
CA GLU A 203 5.68 0.36 -9.90
C GLU A 203 4.37 0.50 -10.67
N ASP A 204 3.29 -0.07 -10.14
CA ASP A 204 2.01 -0.22 -10.84
C ASP A 204 1.12 1.03 -10.76
N HIS A 205 1.43 1.98 -9.86
CA HIS A 205 0.64 3.20 -9.62
C HIS A 205 0.43 4.06 -10.88
N ALA A 206 1.49 4.29 -11.66
CA ALA A 206 1.38 4.98 -12.94
C ALA A 206 2.54 4.59 -13.86
N PHE A 207 2.23 4.27 -15.10
CA PHE A 207 3.22 4.06 -16.16
C PHE A 207 2.59 4.29 -17.54
N PHE A 208 3.42 4.46 -18.55
CA PHE A 208 3.01 4.69 -19.93
C PHE A 208 3.41 3.49 -20.77
N ALA A 209 2.52 3.01 -21.63
CA ALA A 209 2.77 1.78 -22.35
C ALA A 209 2.27 1.81 -23.78
N ARG A 210 2.88 0.98 -24.62
CA ARG A 210 2.36 0.62 -25.92
C ARG A 210 1.08 -0.18 -25.77
N ALA A 211 -0.02 0.32 -26.35
CA ALA A 211 -1.35 -0.27 -26.20
C ALA A 211 -1.42 -1.72 -26.75
N ASP A 212 -0.59 -2.03 -27.74
CA ASP A 212 -0.49 -3.35 -28.37
C ASP A 212 0.37 -4.35 -27.58
N ARG A 213 1.06 -3.94 -26.50
CA ARG A 213 2.08 -4.78 -25.84
C ARG A 213 1.88 -5.00 -24.35
N TYR A 214 1.28 -4.05 -23.63
CA TYR A 214 1.28 -4.13 -22.16
C TYR A 214 0.54 -5.36 -21.61
N HIS A 215 -0.45 -5.89 -22.34
CA HIS A 215 -1.19 -7.08 -21.92
C HIS A 215 -0.31 -8.34 -21.81
N GLU A 216 0.86 -8.36 -22.46
CA GLU A 216 1.83 -9.44 -22.32
C GLU A 216 2.61 -9.36 -21.01
N LEU A 217 2.65 -8.18 -20.37
CA LEU A 217 3.46 -7.87 -19.20
C LEU A 217 2.67 -7.86 -17.88
N LEU A 218 1.34 -7.73 -17.97
CA LEU A 218 0.44 -7.65 -16.83
C LEU A 218 -0.30 -8.97 -16.61
N ASP A 219 -0.49 -9.35 -15.35
CA ASP A 219 -1.19 -10.56 -14.97
C ASP A 219 -2.12 -10.33 -13.78
N ALA A 220 -3.42 -10.17 -14.05
CA ALA A 220 -4.42 -9.89 -13.02
C ALA A 220 -4.41 -10.91 -11.86
N SER A 221 -4.09 -12.18 -12.11
CA SER A 221 -4.02 -13.21 -11.06
C SER A 221 -2.85 -13.02 -10.09
N GLY A 222 -1.81 -12.30 -10.52
CA GLY A 222 -0.67 -11.91 -9.69
C GLY A 222 -0.81 -10.54 -9.02
N SER A 223 -1.99 -9.92 -9.03
CA SER A 223 -2.11 -8.45 -8.92
C SER A 223 -2.98 -7.88 -7.79
N PHE A 224 -3.01 -8.49 -6.60
CA PHE A 224 -3.53 -7.83 -5.39
C PHE A 224 -2.43 -7.24 -4.50
N THR A 225 -1.26 -7.85 -4.59
CA THR A 225 -0.06 -7.49 -3.86
C THR A 225 1.14 -8.14 -4.54
N LEU A 226 2.29 -7.47 -4.56
CA LEU A 226 3.51 -7.95 -5.21
C LEU A 226 3.46 -7.95 -6.75
N GLU A 227 2.48 -7.28 -7.33
CA GLU A 227 2.28 -7.10 -8.77
C GLU A 227 3.55 -6.63 -9.49
N TYR A 228 4.27 -5.69 -8.88
CA TYR A 228 5.51 -5.13 -9.40
C TYR A 228 6.61 -6.19 -9.58
N TYR A 229 6.71 -7.22 -8.72
CA TYR A 229 7.66 -8.33 -8.97
C TYR A 229 7.27 -9.12 -10.20
N ASP A 230 5.98 -9.41 -10.36
CA ASP A 230 5.49 -10.15 -11.51
C ASP A 230 5.75 -9.38 -12.80
N MET A 231 5.49 -8.07 -12.80
CA MET A 231 5.76 -7.18 -13.93
C MET A 231 7.26 -7.15 -14.29
N ILE A 232 8.14 -6.99 -13.31
CA ILE A 232 9.60 -7.01 -13.53
C ILE A 232 10.05 -8.37 -14.11
N LEU A 233 9.57 -9.48 -13.56
CA LEU A 233 9.91 -10.81 -14.04
C LEU A 233 9.34 -11.09 -15.45
N ASN A 234 8.12 -10.63 -15.74
CA ASN A 234 7.52 -10.74 -17.07
C ASN A 234 8.34 -9.98 -18.12
N MET A 235 8.83 -8.77 -17.79
CA MET A 235 9.74 -8.01 -18.67
C MET A 235 11.07 -8.75 -18.88
N ARG A 236 11.71 -9.23 -17.80
CA ARG A 236 12.97 -9.98 -17.90
C ARG A 236 12.83 -11.26 -18.71
N SER A 237 11.71 -11.97 -18.56
CA SER A 237 11.44 -13.20 -19.33
C SER A 237 11.39 -12.96 -20.84
N ARG A 238 11.16 -11.72 -21.25
CA ARG A 238 11.08 -11.25 -22.64
C ARG A 238 12.30 -10.43 -23.07
N ASP A 239 13.37 -10.46 -22.27
CA ASP A 239 14.62 -9.72 -22.52
C ASP A 239 14.38 -8.21 -22.75
N THR A 240 13.40 -7.64 -22.02
CA THR A 240 13.08 -6.22 -22.05
C THR A 240 13.12 -5.61 -20.65
N ALA A 241 12.92 -4.29 -20.57
CA ALA A 241 12.97 -3.50 -19.35
C ALA A 241 11.98 -2.33 -19.46
N VAL A 242 11.85 -1.54 -18.40
CA VAL A 242 11.18 -0.25 -18.49
C VAL A 242 12.16 0.83 -18.93
N TRP A 243 11.70 1.80 -19.72
CA TRP A 243 12.42 3.06 -19.92
C TRP A 243 12.03 4.06 -18.82
N TYR A 244 12.94 4.34 -17.90
CA TYR A 244 12.67 5.21 -16.77
C TYR A 244 12.88 6.68 -17.13
N VAL A 245 11.87 7.52 -16.88
CA VAL A 245 11.79 8.95 -17.26
C VAL A 245 11.63 9.80 -15.99
N PRO A 246 12.72 10.30 -15.39
CA PRO A 246 12.65 11.03 -14.11
C PRO A 246 11.95 12.40 -14.20
N THR A 247 11.92 13.00 -15.39
CA THR A 247 11.26 14.29 -15.64
C THR A 247 9.75 14.21 -15.63
N ALA A 248 9.16 13.03 -15.87
CA ALA A 248 7.75 12.76 -15.63
C ALA A 248 7.56 12.33 -14.18
N ARG A 249 6.80 13.11 -13.39
CA ARG A 249 6.66 12.85 -11.95
C ARG A 249 5.20 12.66 -11.54
N CYS A 250 4.97 11.74 -10.62
CA CYS A 250 3.66 11.54 -10.00
C CYS A 250 3.76 11.32 -8.49
N ILE A 251 2.69 11.66 -7.78
CA ILE A 251 2.53 11.41 -6.36
C ILE A 251 1.53 10.28 -6.19
N PHE A 252 1.94 9.24 -5.47
CA PHE A 252 1.04 8.28 -4.84
C PHE A 252 0.46 8.95 -3.58
N ASP A 253 -0.84 9.19 -3.59
CA ASP A 253 -1.59 9.80 -2.49
C ASP A 253 -2.86 8.99 -2.22
N VAL A 254 -2.91 8.42 -1.03
CA VAL A 254 -4.11 7.82 -0.46
C VAL A 254 -4.41 8.62 0.79
N ASP A 255 -5.17 9.69 0.62
CA ASP A 255 -5.60 10.52 1.75
C ASP A 255 -6.60 9.72 2.58
N THR A 256 -6.16 9.25 3.74
CA THR A 256 -6.99 8.44 4.66
C THR A 256 -8.20 9.21 5.18
N ASN A 257 -8.18 10.55 5.16
CA ASN A 257 -9.34 11.37 5.51
C ASN A 257 -10.46 11.33 4.46
N LYS A 258 -10.20 10.73 3.29
CA LYS A 258 -11.17 10.60 2.19
C LYS A 258 -11.77 9.21 2.10
N ILE A 259 -11.44 8.31 3.02
CA ILE A 259 -12.05 6.98 3.07
C ILE A 259 -13.48 7.15 3.55
N THR A 260 -14.40 6.74 2.68
CA THR A 260 -15.85 6.76 2.86
C THR A 260 -16.36 5.33 3.03
N TRP A 261 -17.65 5.17 3.35
CA TRP A 261 -18.21 3.84 3.56
C TRP A 261 -18.21 3.00 2.27
N GLU A 262 -18.32 3.66 1.11
CA GLU A 262 -18.31 3.06 -0.23
C GLU A 262 -17.01 2.32 -0.53
N ASP A 263 -15.90 2.74 0.11
CA ASP A 263 -14.59 2.15 -0.04
C ASP A 263 -14.44 0.82 0.70
N LEU A 264 -15.16 0.67 1.81
CA LEU A 264 -14.89 -0.37 2.80
C LEU A 264 -14.91 -1.78 2.20
N PRO A 265 -15.97 -2.22 1.48
CA PRO A 265 -16.06 -3.60 1.02
C PRO A 265 -14.92 -3.99 0.09
N TYR A 266 -14.51 -3.08 -0.80
CA TYR A 266 -13.43 -3.33 -1.73
C TYR A 266 -12.06 -3.27 -1.05
N LEU A 267 -11.82 -2.22 -0.28
CA LEU A 267 -10.54 -1.96 0.39
C LEU A 267 -10.12 -3.11 1.30
N VAL A 268 -11.02 -3.52 2.21
CA VAL A 268 -10.70 -4.52 3.23
C VAL A 268 -10.51 -5.91 2.64
N TYR A 269 -11.30 -6.26 1.60
CA TYR A 269 -11.17 -7.53 0.88
C TYR A 269 -9.86 -7.58 0.10
N LYS A 270 -9.58 -6.54 -0.69
CA LYS A 270 -8.38 -6.48 -1.53
C LYS A 270 -7.11 -6.58 -0.68
N ARG A 271 -7.11 -5.92 0.48
CA ARG A 271 -5.98 -5.92 1.42
C ARG A 271 -6.09 -7.03 2.48
N SER A 272 -6.94 -8.03 2.27
CA SER A 272 -7.06 -9.13 3.22
C SER A 272 -5.84 -10.05 3.17
N GLU A 273 -5.48 -10.58 4.34
CA GLU A 273 -4.34 -11.48 4.49
C GLU A 273 -4.47 -12.73 3.63
N GLN A 274 -5.70 -13.24 3.49
CA GLN A 274 -5.95 -14.42 2.68
C GLN A 274 -5.67 -14.17 1.19
N ILE A 275 -6.11 -13.04 0.65
CA ILE A 275 -5.84 -12.68 -0.75
C ILE A 275 -4.33 -12.49 -0.96
N GLY A 276 -3.65 -11.85 -0.01
CA GLY A 276 -2.19 -11.73 -0.05
C GLY A 276 -1.45 -13.07 -0.10
N HIS A 277 -1.86 -14.04 0.72
CA HIS A 277 -1.30 -15.40 0.66
C HIS A 277 -1.62 -16.14 -0.63
N GLN A 278 -2.82 -15.95 -1.19
CA GLN A 278 -3.22 -16.59 -2.43
C GLN A 278 -2.38 -16.09 -3.61
N VAL A 279 -2.15 -14.77 -3.71
CA VAL A 279 -1.26 -14.20 -4.72
C VAL A 279 0.18 -14.69 -4.54
N ARG A 280 0.69 -14.74 -3.31
CA ARG A 280 2.02 -15.28 -3.02
C ARG A 280 2.18 -16.73 -3.51
N THR A 281 1.19 -17.59 -3.25
CA THR A 281 1.22 -18.98 -3.74
C THR A 281 1.15 -19.04 -5.26
N TYR A 282 0.27 -18.25 -5.88
CA TYR A 282 0.16 -18.16 -7.34
C TYR A 282 1.51 -17.78 -7.97
N LEU A 283 2.14 -16.71 -7.49
CA LEU A 283 3.44 -16.24 -7.98
C LEU A 283 4.54 -17.28 -7.75
N THR A 284 4.54 -17.95 -6.59
CA THR A 284 5.47 -19.04 -6.30
C THR A 284 5.37 -20.17 -7.33
N LYS A 285 4.15 -20.56 -7.69
CA LYS A 285 3.90 -21.58 -8.71
C LYS A 285 4.26 -21.10 -10.12
N LYS A 286 3.91 -19.85 -10.46
CA LYS A 286 4.20 -19.23 -11.77
C LYS A 286 5.70 -19.20 -12.07
N TRP A 287 6.49 -18.78 -11.09
CA TRP A 287 7.91 -18.51 -11.27
C TRP A 287 8.84 -19.65 -10.83
N GLY A 288 8.31 -20.67 -10.15
CA GLY A 288 9.07 -21.83 -9.69
C GLY A 288 10.07 -21.51 -8.56
N VAL A 289 9.79 -20.46 -7.78
CA VAL A 289 10.64 -19.96 -6.70
C VAL A 289 9.76 -19.44 -5.58
N GLU A 290 10.17 -19.61 -4.33
CA GLU A 290 9.39 -19.16 -3.17
C GLU A 290 9.29 -17.62 -3.16
N PHE A 291 8.07 -17.10 -3.15
CA PHE A 291 7.80 -15.71 -2.77
C PHE A 291 7.62 -15.65 -1.26
N VAL A 292 8.39 -14.79 -0.58
CA VAL A 292 8.36 -14.68 0.89
C VAL A 292 7.10 -14.00 1.41
N ASN A 293 6.76 -14.25 2.67
CA ASN A 293 5.70 -13.53 3.36
C ASN A 293 6.15 -12.09 3.67
N THR A 294 5.81 -11.10 2.86
CA THR A 294 6.21 -9.71 3.14
C THR A 294 5.29 -8.99 4.13
N GLY A 295 4.12 -9.55 4.43
CA GLY A 295 3.09 -8.93 5.29
C GLY A 295 2.53 -7.60 4.77
N ILE A 296 2.80 -7.26 3.51
CA ILE A 296 2.43 -5.97 2.88
C ILE A 296 0.93 -5.68 2.87
N TRP A 297 0.11 -6.71 2.71
CA TRP A 297 -1.34 -6.60 2.81
C TRP A 297 -1.78 -6.10 4.19
N ASN A 298 -1.08 -6.49 5.26
CA ASN A 298 -1.43 -6.12 6.62
C ASN A 298 -1.00 -4.69 6.98
N TYR A 299 0.27 -4.34 6.72
CA TYR A 299 0.76 -3.02 7.14
C TYR A 299 0.23 -1.88 6.26
N VAL A 300 -0.02 -2.12 4.96
CA VAL A 300 -0.63 -1.10 4.08
C VAL A 300 -2.08 -0.85 4.50
N ARG A 301 -2.86 -1.93 4.70
CA ARG A 301 -4.21 -1.82 5.27
C ARG A 301 -4.21 -1.01 6.55
N TYR A 302 -3.20 -1.23 7.40
CA TYR A 302 -3.10 -0.47 8.63
C TYR A 302 -2.90 1.00 8.40
N VAL A 303 -1.90 1.37 7.61
CA VAL A 303 -1.60 2.77 7.34
C VAL A 303 -2.83 3.49 6.77
N MET A 304 -3.65 2.79 5.98
CA MET A 304 -4.88 3.36 5.42
C MET A 304 -6.01 3.51 6.44
N LEU A 305 -6.23 2.53 7.30
CA LEU A 305 -7.43 2.45 8.15
C LEU A 305 -7.26 2.96 9.58
N ALA A 306 -6.02 3.17 10.05
CA ALA A 306 -5.74 3.44 11.46
C ALA A 306 -6.46 4.66 12.03
N ASP A 307 -6.61 5.71 11.22
CA ASP A 307 -7.23 6.98 11.61
C ASP A 307 -8.66 7.16 11.07
N VAL A 308 -9.19 6.16 10.35
CA VAL A 308 -10.53 6.25 9.76
C VAL A 308 -11.59 6.11 10.85
N VAL A 309 -12.50 7.08 10.89
CA VAL A 309 -13.72 7.07 11.70
C VAL A 309 -14.85 7.58 10.83
N ILE A 310 -15.85 6.73 10.60
CA ILE A 310 -17.08 7.05 9.89
C ILE A 310 -18.20 7.03 10.93
N SER A 311 -18.79 8.19 11.18
CA SER A 311 -19.88 8.33 12.15
C SER A 311 -21.23 7.96 11.52
N LYS A 312 -22.25 7.81 12.36
CA LYS A 312 -23.62 7.46 11.94
C LYS A 312 -24.15 8.31 10.79
N GLU A 313 -23.80 9.59 10.75
CA GLU A 313 -24.28 10.56 9.76
C GLU A 313 -23.71 10.32 8.36
N ASP A 314 -22.51 9.74 8.29
CA ASP A 314 -21.78 9.45 7.04
C ASP A 314 -21.93 7.98 6.60
N LEU A 315 -22.68 7.18 7.36
CA LEU A 315 -22.98 5.79 7.06
C LEU A 315 -24.25 5.67 6.19
N PRO A 316 -24.37 4.60 5.38
CA PRO A 316 -25.51 4.41 4.50
C PRO A 316 -26.79 4.19 5.31
N THR A 317 -27.97 4.42 4.72
CA THR A 317 -29.26 4.18 5.40
C THR A 317 -29.96 2.92 4.92
N ASP A 318 -29.65 2.45 3.72
CA ASP A 318 -30.13 1.17 3.22
C ASP A 318 -29.55 0.02 4.03
N TRP A 319 -30.38 -0.97 4.35
CA TRP A 319 -29.99 -2.08 5.21
C TRP A 319 -28.90 -2.96 4.58
N GLU A 320 -28.93 -3.20 3.27
CA GLU A 320 -27.94 -4.06 2.61
C GLU A 320 -26.58 -3.37 2.57
N ASP A 321 -26.55 -2.05 2.41
CA ASP A 321 -25.34 -1.26 2.48
C ASP A 321 -24.79 -1.17 3.93
N GLN A 322 -25.67 -1.03 4.92
CA GLN A 322 -25.33 -1.13 6.34
C GLN A 322 -24.73 -2.50 6.69
N ALA A 323 -25.30 -3.59 6.16
CA ALA A 323 -24.75 -4.93 6.30
C ALA A 323 -23.36 -5.04 5.63
N ALA A 324 -23.18 -4.48 4.44
CA ALA A 324 -21.88 -4.47 3.77
C ALA A 324 -20.81 -3.78 4.62
N VAL A 325 -21.12 -2.63 5.24
CA VAL A 325 -20.22 -1.95 6.18
C VAL A 325 -19.90 -2.82 7.40
N PHE A 326 -20.92 -3.45 8.00
CA PHE A 326 -20.76 -4.32 9.16
C PHE A 326 -19.81 -5.50 8.88
N TYR A 327 -20.02 -6.22 7.77
CA TYR A 327 -19.17 -7.37 7.42
C TYR A 327 -17.78 -6.95 6.94
N SER A 328 -17.65 -5.77 6.32
CA SER A 328 -16.35 -5.18 5.99
C SER A 328 -15.49 -4.95 7.23
N TRP A 329 -16.09 -4.62 8.38
CA TRP A 329 -15.34 -4.50 9.64
C TRP A 329 -14.69 -5.84 10.03
N PHE A 330 -15.43 -6.94 9.96
CA PHE A 330 -14.90 -8.28 10.27
C PHE A 330 -13.81 -8.74 9.30
N GLU A 331 -13.93 -8.41 8.01
CA GLU A 331 -12.85 -8.63 7.02
C GLU A 331 -11.60 -7.81 7.35
N SER A 332 -11.78 -6.56 7.80
CA SER A 332 -10.66 -5.69 8.17
C SER A 332 -9.84 -6.23 9.34
N VAL A 333 -10.47 -6.94 10.29
CA VAL A 333 -9.77 -7.53 11.46
C VAL A 333 -9.27 -8.96 11.21
N GLY A 334 -9.66 -9.60 10.10
CA GLY A 334 -9.08 -10.86 9.63
C GLY A 334 -10.03 -12.03 9.39
N PHE A 335 -11.36 -11.87 9.53
CA PHE A 335 -12.32 -12.89 9.13
C PHE A 335 -12.58 -12.81 7.63
N ASN A 336 -12.36 -13.89 6.88
CA ASN A 336 -12.35 -13.86 5.42
C ASN A 336 -13.50 -14.63 4.77
N ARG A 337 -14.44 -15.14 5.57
CA ARG A 337 -15.58 -15.94 5.11
C ARG A 337 -16.85 -15.57 5.87
N PHE A 338 -17.94 -15.41 5.14
CA PHE A 338 -19.27 -15.04 5.62
C PHE A 338 -20.26 -16.09 5.09
N ASN A 339 -20.76 -16.96 5.98
CA ASN A 339 -21.50 -18.17 5.58
C ASN A 339 -20.77 -19.01 4.50
N GLY A 340 -19.43 -19.04 4.58
CA GLY A 340 -18.58 -19.75 3.63
C GLY A 340 -18.29 -19.01 2.31
N GLN A 341 -18.86 -17.82 2.10
CA GLN A 341 -18.61 -16.98 0.93
C GLN A 341 -17.54 -15.92 1.20
N TYR A 342 -16.88 -15.43 0.16
CA TYR A 342 -16.00 -14.25 0.24
C TYR A 342 -16.83 -12.96 0.39
N LEU A 343 -16.25 -11.93 1.01
CA LEU A 343 -16.92 -10.65 1.22
C LEU A 343 -17.55 -10.08 -0.07
N PRO A 344 -16.84 -9.99 -1.23
CA PRO A 344 -17.42 -9.40 -2.43
C PRO A 344 -18.66 -10.10 -2.93
N ASP A 345 -18.76 -11.43 -2.76
CA ASP A 345 -19.95 -12.17 -3.15
C ASP A 345 -21.05 -12.06 -2.11
N PHE A 346 -20.68 -12.13 -0.83
CA PHE A 346 -21.63 -12.12 0.29
C PHE A 346 -22.37 -10.77 0.41
N VAL A 347 -21.67 -9.65 0.27
CA VAL A 347 -22.28 -8.31 0.46
C VAL A 347 -23.26 -7.91 -0.64
N GLU A 348 -23.36 -8.70 -1.71
CA GLU A 348 -24.28 -8.41 -2.81
C GLU A 348 -25.72 -8.79 -2.45
N ASP A 349 -25.87 -9.88 -1.71
CA ASP A 349 -27.14 -10.39 -1.18
C ASP A 349 -26.92 -10.88 0.28
N PRO A 350 -26.72 -9.95 1.23
CA PRO A 350 -26.37 -10.30 2.60
C PRO A 350 -27.52 -11.02 3.30
N THR A 351 -27.20 -12.05 4.09
CA THR A 351 -28.20 -12.79 4.89
C THR A 351 -28.58 -12.02 6.15
N GLU A 352 -29.89 -11.85 6.39
CA GLU A 352 -30.40 -11.25 7.63
C GLU A 352 -30.13 -12.12 8.88
N GLY A 353 -29.79 -11.45 9.99
CA GLY A 353 -29.69 -12.08 11.29
C GLY A 353 -28.35 -12.79 11.46
N ARG A 354 -28.40 -14.08 11.81
CA ARG A 354 -27.21 -14.83 12.23
C ARG A 354 -26.36 -15.24 11.03
N VAL A 355 -25.11 -14.77 11.02
CA VAL A 355 -24.10 -15.11 10.03
C VAL A 355 -22.89 -15.72 10.70
N ASN A 356 -22.38 -16.79 10.09
CA ASN A 356 -21.14 -17.42 10.49
C ASN A 356 -19.98 -16.67 9.85
N ILE A 357 -19.24 -15.92 10.66
CA ILE A 357 -17.96 -15.33 10.27
C ILE A 357 -16.85 -16.33 10.57
N SER A 358 -15.91 -16.49 9.65
CA SER A 358 -14.81 -17.43 9.83
C SER A 358 -13.52 -16.91 9.19
N ARG A 359 -12.39 -17.35 9.73
CA ARG A 359 -11.09 -17.23 9.10
C ARG A 359 -10.67 -18.63 8.68
N THR A 360 -10.47 -18.81 7.38
CA THR A 360 -9.87 -20.01 6.81
C THR A 360 -8.53 -19.68 6.16
N MET A 361 -7.52 -20.51 6.41
CA MET A 361 -6.23 -20.45 5.71
C MET A 361 -6.25 -21.19 4.36
N ARG A 362 -7.34 -21.90 4.05
CA ARG A 362 -7.47 -22.66 2.81
C ARG A 362 -7.47 -21.72 1.61
N GLN A 363 -6.74 -22.10 0.57
CA GLN A 363 -6.65 -21.37 -0.67
C GLN A 363 -7.72 -21.89 -1.64
N THR A 364 -8.62 -21.02 -2.08
CA THR A 364 -9.76 -21.39 -2.94
C THR A 364 -9.84 -20.62 -4.25
N LEU A 365 -9.07 -19.53 -4.42
CA LEU A 365 -8.92 -18.93 -5.75
C LEU A 365 -8.09 -19.86 -6.66
N PRO A 366 -8.37 -19.89 -7.99
CA PRO A 366 -7.56 -20.65 -8.92
C PRO A 366 -6.10 -20.18 -8.85
N THR A 367 -5.24 -20.99 -8.24
CA THR A 367 -3.77 -20.81 -8.27
C THR A 367 -3.18 -21.48 -9.51
N GLU A 368 -4.02 -21.96 -10.42
CA GLU A 368 -3.59 -22.53 -11.69
C GLU A 368 -3.04 -21.43 -12.60
N VAL A 369 -1.76 -21.58 -12.93
CA VAL A 369 -1.10 -20.75 -13.92
C VAL A 369 -1.59 -21.25 -15.27
N SER A 370 -2.28 -20.41 -16.02
CA SER A 370 -2.71 -20.76 -17.38
C SER A 370 -1.52 -21.32 -18.16
N ALA A 371 -1.70 -22.44 -18.87
CA ALA A 371 -0.66 -23.05 -19.68
C ALA A 371 -0.10 -22.06 -20.73
N GLN A 372 -0.90 -21.08 -21.14
CA GLN A 372 -0.51 -20.02 -22.07
C GLN A 372 0.27 -18.87 -21.39
N ARG A 373 0.18 -18.73 -20.07
CA ARG A 373 0.81 -17.65 -19.28
C ARG A 373 2.08 -18.08 -18.55
N LYS A 374 2.59 -19.29 -18.76
CA LYS A 374 3.86 -19.68 -18.18
C LYS A 374 4.96 -18.80 -18.79
N PRO A 375 5.70 -18.01 -17.99
CA PRO A 375 6.80 -17.22 -18.52
C PRO A 375 7.80 -18.16 -19.20
N PRO A 376 8.37 -17.77 -20.36
CA PRO A 376 9.23 -18.65 -21.16
C PRO A 376 10.52 -19.04 -20.44
N LYS A 377 10.91 -18.27 -19.41
CA LYS A 377 12.12 -18.47 -18.60
C LYS A 377 11.73 -18.56 -17.12
N SER A 378 12.40 -19.43 -16.36
CA SER A 378 12.18 -19.54 -14.92
C SER A 378 12.81 -18.38 -14.16
N ALA A 379 12.30 -18.02 -12.97
CA ALA A 379 12.92 -16.95 -12.18
C ALA A 379 14.39 -17.26 -11.78
N LEU A 380 14.75 -18.54 -11.68
CA LEU A 380 16.13 -18.98 -11.43
C LEU A 380 17.09 -18.69 -12.58
N GLU A 381 16.58 -18.56 -13.81
CA GLU A 381 17.34 -18.16 -14.99
C GLU A 381 17.39 -16.63 -15.15
N LEU A 382 16.36 -15.93 -14.68
CA LEU A 382 16.19 -14.48 -14.84
C LEU A 382 16.88 -13.64 -13.77
N LEU A 383 17.07 -14.22 -12.59
CA LEU A 383 17.53 -13.49 -11.41
C LEU A 383 18.95 -13.90 -11.02
N PRO A 384 19.79 -12.94 -10.61
CA PRO A 384 21.09 -13.26 -10.05
C PRO A 384 20.92 -14.08 -8.76
N LYS A 385 21.84 -15.01 -8.53
CA LYS A 385 21.88 -15.85 -7.32
C LYS A 385 22.82 -15.22 -6.30
N LEU A 386 22.29 -14.84 -5.13
CA LEU A 386 23.09 -14.28 -4.04
C LEU A 386 23.06 -15.22 -2.83
N SER A 387 24.23 -15.45 -2.21
CA SER A 387 24.37 -16.33 -1.05
C SER A 387 24.21 -15.61 0.29
N ARG A 388 24.37 -14.28 0.32
CA ARG A 388 24.30 -13.46 1.54
C ARG A 388 23.50 -12.18 1.30
N LYS A 389 22.83 -11.72 2.37
CA LYS A 389 22.28 -10.35 2.44
C LYS A 389 23.42 -9.33 2.35
N LYS A 390 23.18 -8.22 1.65
CA LYS A 390 24.06 -7.05 1.77
C LYS A 390 24.01 -6.55 3.22
N VAL A 391 25.15 -6.10 3.73
CA VAL A 391 25.22 -5.48 5.06
C VAL A 391 24.29 -4.26 5.07
N GLY A 392 23.37 -4.19 6.04
CA GLY A 392 22.38 -3.12 6.15
C GLY A 392 21.06 -3.34 5.40
N ALA A 393 20.89 -4.46 4.67
CA ALA A 393 19.61 -4.80 4.05
C ALA A 393 18.58 -5.26 5.09
N ILE A 394 17.33 -4.78 4.98
CA ILE A 394 16.23 -5.14 5.88
C ILE A 394 15.66 -6.51 5.48
N ASP A 395 15.50 -7.42 6.45
CA ASP A 395 14.72 -8.64 6.21
C ASP A 395 13.25 -8.28 6.12
N ILE A 396 12.63 -8.57 4.99
CA ILE A 396 11.22 -8.28 4.73
C ILE A 396 10.29 -9.45 5.08
N SER A 397 10.80 -10.66 5.33
CA SER A 397 9.96 -11.84 5.54
C SER A 397 9.40 -11.89 6.96
N PHE A 398 8.08 -11.98 7.10
CA PHE A 398 7.41 -12.41 8.34
C PHE A 398 7.65 -13.92 8.53
N LYS A 399 7.81 -14.32 9.79
CA LYS A 399 8.03 -15.73 10.16
C LYS A 399 6.70 -16.45 10.30
N GLU A 400 5.74 -15.78 10.94
CA GLU A 400 4.40 -16.28 11.17
C GLU A 400 3.64 -16.28 9.84
N PRO A 401 2.82 -17.31 9.58
CA PRO A 401 2.04 -17.36 8.35
C PRO A 401 0.96 -16.29 8.37
N HIS A 402 0.21 -16.16 9.47
CA HIS A 402 -0.91 -15.22 9.61
C HIS A 402 -0.79 -14.46 10.93
N LEU A 403 -1.46 -13.31 11.03
CA LEU A 403 -1.66 -12.62 12.31
C LEU A 403 -2.79 -13.29 13.11
N SER A 404 -2.68 -13.26 14.44
CA SER A 404 -3.81 -13.63 15.29
C SER A 404 -4.91 -12.58 15.23
N VAL A 405 -6.14 -13.04 15.35
CA VAL A 405 -7.34 -12.19 15.36
C VAL A 405 -7.88 -12.18 16.78
N GLY A 406 -8.07 -11.00 17.37
CA GLY A 406 -8.74 -10.82 18.65
C GLY A 406 -9.81 -9.75 18.54
N VAL A 407 -11.04 -10.07 18.93
CA VAL A 407 -12.14 -9.10 18.99
C VAL A 407 -12.78 -9.16 20.36
N ARG A 408 -12.87 -8.00 21.02
CA ARG A 408 -13.60 -7.84 22.28
C ARG A 408 -14.99 -7.29 21.97
N GLN A 409 -16.02 -7.92 22.52
CA GLN A 409 -17.40 -7.48 22.42
C GLN A 409 -17.88 -6.97 23.80
N THR A 410 -18.40 -5.76 23.84
CA THR A 410 -18.99 -5.14 25.04
C THR A 410 -20.34 -4.50 24.72
N GLN A 411 -21.10 -4.15 25.75
CA GLN A 411 -22.33 -3.35 25.58
C GLN A 411 -21.98 -1.85 25.55
N CYS A 412 -22.78 -1.08 24.81
CA CYS A 412 -22.74 0.39 24.75
C CYS A 412 -24.15 0.97 24.96
N ASP A 413 -24.30 2.29 24.84
CA ASP A 413 -25.59 2.99 24.77
C ASP A 413 -25.70 3.73 23.42
N ALA A 414 -26.63 3.30 22.56
CA ALA A 414 -26.82 3.89 21.24
C ALA A 414 -27.20 5.39 21.29
N ARG A 415 -27.75 5.85 22.43
CA ARG A 415 -28.16 7.24 22.65
C ARG A 415 -27.02 8.14 23.13
N ASP A 416 -25.92 7.56 23.58
CA ASP A 416 -24.75 8.27 24.09
C ASP A 416 -23.52 7.91 23.23
N PRO A 417 -23.15 8.76 22.23
CA PRO A 417 -21.96 8.57 21.41
C PRO A 417 -20.65 8.43 22.20
N SER A 418 -20.58 8.99 23.42
CA SER A 418 -19.39 8.84 24.25
C SER A 418 -19.20 7.41 24.75
N SER A 419 -20.29 6.64 24.87
CA SER A 419 -20.26 5.24 25.30
C SER A 419 -19.65 4.29 24.27
N TYR A 420 -19.67 4.66 22.98
CA TYR A 420 -19.13 3.85 21.89
C TYR A 420 -18.01 4.52 21.09
N ARG A 421 -17.50 5.66 21.58
CA ARG A 421 -16.41 6.41 20.98
C ARG A 421 -15.17 5.54 20.68
N GLU A 422 -14.80 4.67 21.61
CA GLU A 422 -13.63 3.78 21.49
C GLU A 422 -13.91 2.46 20.74
N CYS A 423 -15.14 2.24 20.28
CA CYS A 423 -15.46 1.04 19.53
C CYS A 423 -14.84 1.12 18.13
N GLY A 424 -14.26 0.02 17.66
CA GLY A 424 -14.01 -0.10 16.22
C GLY A 424 -15.34 -0.08 15.48
N MET A 425 -16.30 -0.89 15.92
CA MET A 425 -17.65 -0.87 15.35
C MET A 425 -18.69 -0.83 16.45
N ALA A 426 -19.69 0.02 16.28
CA ALA A 426 -20.84 0.10 17.17
C ALA A 426 -22.12 -0.18 16.38
N VAL A 427 -22.98 -1.06 16.90
CA VAL A 427 -24.22 -1.46 16.23
C VAL A 427 -25.38 -1.37 17.22
N GLU A 428 -26.45 -0.69 16.81
CA GLU A 428 -27.75 -0.72 17.47
C GLU A 428 -28.62 -1.79 16.79
N ASP A 429 -29.13 -2.76 17.54
CA ASP A 429 -30.08 -3.77 17.06
C ASP A 429 -31.23 -3.88 18.08
N GLY A 430 -32.38 -3.31 17.74
CA GLY A 430 -33.50 -3.17 18.68
C GLY A 430 -33.16 -2.24 19.85
N ASN A 431 -33.14 -2.77 21.07
CA ASN A 431 -32.78 -2.02 22.29
C ASN A 431 -31.35 -2.31 22.77
N GLU A 432 -30.57 -3.08 22.01
CA GLU A 432 -29.21 -3.47 22.37
C GLU A 432 -28.20 -2.68 21.53
N CYS A 433 -27.19 -2.13 22.18
CA CYS A 433 -26.01 -1.56 21.52
C CYS A 433 -24.82 -2.46 21.79
N THR A 434 -24.19 -2.95 20.72
CA THR A 434 -22.99 -3.79 20.79
C THR A 434 -21.79 -3.03 20.26
N CYS A 435 -20.73 -3.00 21.06
CA CYS A 435 -19.43 -2.45 20.75
C CYS A 435 -18.45 -3.57 20.43
N PHE A 436 -17.80 -3.50 19.27
CA PHE A 436 -16.71 -4.38 18.88
C PHE A 436 -15.39 -3.61 18.86
N THR A 437 -14.38 -4.13 19.55
CA THR A 437 -13.02 -3.56 19.57
C THR A 437 -12.03 -4.58 19.00
N TYR A 438 -11.24 -4.17 18.00
CA TYR A 438 -10.13 -4.98 17.52
C TYR A 438 -8.97 -4.96 18.53
N VAL A 439 -8.54 -6.13 18.97
CA VAL A 439 -7.37 -6.32 19.83
C VAL A 439 -6.23 -6.82 18.96
N VAL A 440 -5.34 -5.91 18.58
CA VAL A 440 -4.21 -6.22 17.70
C VAL A 440 -3.14 -7.07 18.40
N PRO A 441 -2.41 -7.91 17.65
CA PRO A 441 -1.29 -8.70 18.17
C PRO A 441 0.07 -7.98 18.08
N PHE A 442 0.07 -6.65 18.13
CA PHE A 442 1.29 -5.83 18.07
C PHE A 442 1.09 -4.51 18.80
N ASN A 443 2.18 -3.91 19.28
CA ASN A 443 2.07 -2.69 20.06
C ASN A 443 1.81 -1.48 19.15
N LEU A 444 0.57 -0.98 19.14
CA LEU A 444 0.20 0.27 18.44
C LEU A 444 0.76 1.51 19.13
N LYS A 445 0.92 1.43 20.46
CA LYS A 445 1.35 2.50 21.34
C LYS A 445 2.83 2.33 21.67
N THR A 446 3.69 2.29 20.66
CA THR A 446 5.13 2.42 20.92
C THR A 446 5.49 3.90 21.09
N THR A 447 5.51 4.33 22.35
CA THR A 447 6.65 5.01 22.97
C THR A 447 7.54 5.87 22.06
N LEU A 448 7.35 7.19 22.18
CA LEU A 448 7.94 8.30 21.41
C LEU A 448 7.10 8.70 20.20
N TYR A 449 7.22 9.99 19.89
CA TYR A 449 6.96 10.59 18.58
C TYR A 449 7.86 9.97 17.49
N LEU A 450 7.94 8.64 17.40
CA LEU A 450 8.63 7.93 16.35
C LEU A 450 8.04 8.34 15.01
N ASP A 451 6.72 8.47 14.84
CA ASP A 451 6.16 8.93 13.56
C ASP A 451 6.66 10.32 13.13
N LYS A 452 6.77 11.29 14.05
CA LYS A 452 7.35 12.62 13.71
C LYS A 452 8.87 12.60 13.58
N LEU A 453 9.57 11.80 14.39
CA LEU A 453 11.02 11.59 14.25
C LEU A 453 11.33 10.88 12.92
N MET A 454 10.50 9.95 12.50
CA MET A 454 10.60 9.18 11.26
C MET A 454 10.19 10.04 10.07
N ALA A 455 9.15 10.87 10.19
CA ALA A 455 8.83 11.92 9.23
C ALA A 455 9.99 12.92 9.08
N TRP A 456 10.62 13.33 10.20
CA TRP A 456 11.85 14.12 10.19
C TRP A 456 13.02 13.38 9.51
N MET A 457 13.14 12.07 9.70
CA MET A 457 14.08 11.20 8.97
C MET A 457 13.60 10.81 7.56
N LYS A 458 12.49 11.37 7.07
CA LYS A 458 11.86 11.08 5.77
C LYS A 458 11.56 9.58 5.54
N LEU A 459 11.31 8.80 6.60
CA LEU A 459 10.92 7.40 6.49
C LEU A 459 9.41 7.26 6.26
N PRO A 460 8.96 6.49 5.25
CA PRO A 460 7.54 6.28 5.00
C PRO A 460 6.83 5.58 6.18
N ALA A 461 5.59 5.98 6.48
CA ALA A 461 4.79 5.42 7.58
C ALA A 461 4.65 3.88 7.49
N ARG A 462 4.56 3.34 6.27
CA ARG A 462 4.52 1.88 6.02
C ARG A 462 5.75 1.12 6.53
N ALA A 463 6.94 1.73 6.48
CA ALA A 463 8.18 1.10 6.94
C ALA A 463 8.19 0.97 8.47
N PHE A 464 7.61 1.95 9.15
CA PHE A 464 7.45 1.91 10.60
C PHE A 464 6.40 0.86 11.01
N MET A 465 5.24 0.87 10.37
CA MET A 465 4.18 -0.12 10.63
C MET A 465 4.68 -1.55 10.44
N TYR A 466 5.42 -1.79 9.36
CA TYR A 466 6.13 -3.05 9.15
C TYR A 466 6.99 -3.45 10.35
N GLY A 467 7.79 -2.51 10.86
CA GLY A 467 8.63 -2.72 12.03
C GLY A 467 7.84 -3.07 13.30
N GLN A 468 6.74 -2.36 13.57
CA GLN A 468 5.87 -2.65 14.72
C GLN A 468 5.28 -4.05 14.64
N MET A 469 4.72 -4.40 13.50
CA MET A 469 4.07 -5.70 13.30
C MET A 469 5.06 -6.86 13.34
N LYS A 470 6.29 -6.67 12.84
CA LYS A 470 7.30 -7.73 12.78
C LYS A 470 8.13 -7.89 14.05
N TYR A 471 8.57 -6.78 14.66
CA TYR A 471 9.55 -6.82 15.75
C TYR A 471 8.95 -6.54 17.13
N TRP A 472 7.73 -5.99 17.19
CA TRP A 472 7.04 -5.65 18.44
C TRP A 472 5.65 -6.31 18.54
N SER A 473 5.58 -7.58 18.12
CA SER A 473 4.40 -8.42 18.32
C SER A 473 4.12 -8.65 19.81
N VAL A 474 2.84 -8.62 20.19
CA VAL A 474 2.37 -8.86 21.56
C VAL A 474 1.29 -9.95 21.52
N PRO A 475 1.37 -10.98 22.38
CA PRO A 475 0.34 -12.01 22.42
C PRO A 475 -1.00 -11.42 22.88
N ILE A 476 -2.10 -11.94 22.32
CA ILE A 476 -3.46 -11.57 22.73
C ILE A 476 -3.84 -12.39 23.97
N GLU A 477 -4.28 -11.71 25.02
CA GLU A 477 -4.84 -12.35 26.22
C GLU A 477 -6.22 -12.93 25.89
N THR A 478 -6.29 -14.25 25.72
CA THR A 478 -7.47 -14.94 25.18
C THR A 478 -8.70 -14.88 26.09
N ASP A 479 -8.51 -14.65 27.38
CA ASP A 479 -9.56 -14.46 28.39
C ASP A 479 -10.19 -13.05 28.34
N LYS A 480 -9.57 -12.10 27.63
CA LYS A 480 -10.05 -10.72 27.48
C LYS A 480 -10.76 -10.43 26.15
N VAL A 481 -10.92 -11.44 25.29
CA VAL A 481 -11.54 -11.31 23.97
C VAL A 481 -12.72 -12.26 23.83
N SER A 482 -13.69 -11.84 23.02
CA SER A 482 -14.90 -12.61 22.71
C SER A 482 -14.68 -13.56 21.53
N PHE A 483 -13.91 -13.11 20.53
CA PHE A 483 -13.51 -13.91 19.37
C PHE A 483 -11.98 -13.98 19.30
N TYR A 484 -11.42 -15.16 19.09
CA TYR A 484 -9.99 -15.38 19.03
C TYR A 484 -9.60 -16.44 17.98
N CYS A 485 -8.72 -16.07 17.07
CA CYS A 485 -8.16 -17.02 16.11
C CYS A 485 -6.64 -16.99 16.16
N GLU A 486 -6.03 -18.12 16.52
CA GLU A 486 -4.57 -18.22 16.67
C GLU A 486 -3.84 -18.16 15.33
N GLN A 487 -2.63 -17.60 15.26
CA GLN A 487 -1.81 -17.47 14.05
C GLN A 487 -1.60 -18.75 13.21
N THR A 488 -1.72 -19.95 13.79
CA THR A 488 -1.56 -21.26 13.10
C THR A 488 -2.86 -22.07 12.99
N GLN A 489 -3.98 -21.55 13.49
CA GLN A 489 -5.25 -22.27 13.43
C GLN A 489 -5.85 -22.19 12.03
N GLU A 490 -5.95 -23.35 11.35
CA GLU A 490 -6.40 -23.46 9.95
C GLU A 490 -7.79 -22.87 9.73
N ASP A 491 -8.75 -23.21 10.61
CA ASP A 491 -10.14 -22.78 10.54
C ASP A 491 -10.60 -22.29 11.93
N CYS A 492 -11.13 -21.07 12.01
CA CYS A 492 -11.84 -20.55 13.19
C CYS A 492 -13.19 -19.95 12.75
N GLN A 493 -14.21 -20.04 13.60
CA GLN A 493 -15.56 -19.59 13.25
C GLN A 493 -16.30 -19.06 14.48
N TYR A 494 -17.06 -17.99 14.27
CA TYR A 494 -17.94 -17.36 15.24
C TYR A 494 -19.28 -16.99 14.59
N GLN A 495 -20.30 -16.79 15.42
CA GLN A 495 -21.60 -16.32 14.96
C GLN A 495 -21.78 -14.87 15.38
N VAL A 496 -22.17 -14.02 14.43
CA VAL A 496 -22.56 -12.63 14.65
C VAL A 496 -23.96 -12.42 14.12
N SER A 497 -24.67 -11.40 14.60
CA SER A 497 -26.04 -11.09 14.19
C SER A 497 -26.13 -9.65 13.70
N PHE A 498 -26.85 -9.45 12.60
CA PHE A 498 -27.22 -8.13 12.09
C PHE A 498 -28.65 -8.19 11.54
N SER A 499 -29.64 -7.75 12.31
CA SER A 499 -31.05 -7.81 11.91
C SER A 499 -31.39 -6.76 10.83
N LYS A 500 -32.56 -6.87 10.18
CA LYS A 500 -33.05 -5.85 9.24
C LYS A 500 -33.23 -4.46 9.83
N ASN A 501 -33.41 -4.37 11.14
CA ASN A 501 -33.59 -3.10 11.84
C ASN A 501 -32.29 -2.62 12.50
N ALA A 502 -31.19 -3.36 12.32
CA ALA A 502 -29.91 -2.99 12.88
C ALA A 502 -29.32 -1.79 12.14
N THR A 503 -28.62 -0.94 12.89
CA THR A 503 -27.95 0.26 12.37
C THR A 503 -26.53 0.30 12.90
N VAL A 504 -25.54 0.43 12.00
CA VAL A 504 -24.16 0.76 12.39
C VAL A 504 -24.13 2.23 12.81
N LEU A 505 -23.65 2.47 14.03
CA LEU A 505 -23.54 3.80 14.63
C LEU A 505 -22.15 4.42 14.42
N GLN A 506 -21.13 3.56 14.27
CA GLN A 506 -19.76 3.96 14.01
C GLN A 506 -19.02 2.83 13.31
N TRP A 507 -18.21 3.19 12.31
CA TRP A 507 -17.21 2.31 11.73
C TRP A 507 -15.82 2.95 11.87
N SER A 508 -14.90 2.23 12.47
CA SER A 508 -13.51 2.58 12.62
C SER A 508 -12.73 1.30 12.83
N TRP A 509 -11.44 1.31 12.54
CA TRP A 509 -10.66 0.13 12.90
C TRP A 509 -10.33 0.09 14.40
N PHE A 510 -10.14 1.26 15.02
CA PHE A 510 -9.70 1.39 16.41
C PHE A 510 -10.56 2.29 17.30
N GLY A 511 -11.63 2.86 16.75
CA GLY A 511 -12.41 3.89 17.41
C GLY A 511 -11.70 5.24 17.41
N VAL A 512 -12.38 6.25 17.96
CA VAL A 512 -11.81 7.59 18.13
C VAL A 512 -10.77 7.53 19.23
N ARG A 513 -9.51 7.71 18.87
CA ARG A 513 -8.40 7.82 19.82
C ARG A 513 -8.08 9.28 20.09
N ASP A 514 -7.92 9.61 21.36
CA ASP A 514 -7.34 10.89 21.73
C ASP A 514 -5.90 10.97 21.21
N LYS A 515 -5.61 12.01 20.43
CA LYS A 515 -4.26 12.29 19.94
C LYS A 515 -3.43 12.84 21.09
N GLU A 516 -2.96 11.97 21.97
CA GLU A 516 -2.00 12.35 23.00
C GLU A 516 -0.63 12.61 22.34
N ALA A 517 0.02 13.71 22.72
CA ALA A 517 1.33 14.06 22.19
C ALA A 517 2.41 13.03 22.57
N PHE A 518 2.25 12.33 23.70
CA PHE A 518 3.17 11.30 24.17
C PHE A 518 2.43 10.26 25.02
N THR A 519 2.79 8.98 24.90
CA THR A 519 2.44 8.00 25.94
C THR A 519 3.29 8.25 27.19
N PRO A 520 2.85 7.85 28.40
CA PRO A 520 3.64 7.98 29.63
C PRO A 520 5.06 7.38 29.51
N GLU A 521 5.18 6.25 28.84
CA GLU A 521 6.45 5.59 28.57
C GLU A 521 7.28 6.39 27.54
N GLY A 522 6.64 7.01 26.54
CA GLY A 522 7.29 7.87 25.56
C GLY A 522 7.86 9.14 26.17
N VAL A 523 7.18 9.72 27.15
CA VAL A 523 7.70 10.83 27.98
C VAL A 523 8.96 10.39 28.73
N ALA A 524 8.95 9.20 29.32
CA ALA A 524 10.09 8.67 30.07
C ALA A 524 11.33 8.43 29.19
N ILE A 525 11.18 7.85 28.00
CA ILE A 525 12.29 7.63 27.06
C ILE A 525 12.79 8.96 26.48
N GLY A 526 11.88 9.87 26.10
CA GLY A 526 12.23 11.21 25.63
C GLY A 526 13.04 12.00 26.67
N ALA A 527 12.64 11.93 27.94
CA ALA A 527 13.41 12.51 29.04
C ALA A 527 14.78 11.85 29.20
N GLY A 528 14.87 10.52 29.05
CA GLY A 528 16.13 9.78 29.11
C GLY A 528 17.12 10.17 28.01
N LEU A 529 16.66 10.27 26.75
CA LEU A 529 17.47 10.72 25.62
C LEU A 529 17.86 12.20 25.75
N GLY A 530 16.93 13.05 26.18
CA GLY A 530 17.19 14.46 26.48
C GLY A 530 18.29 14.63 27.53
N LEU A 531 18.24 13.84 28.62
CA LEU A 531 19.29 13.81 29.64
C LEU A 531 20.61 13.29 29.08
N ALA A 532 20.61 12.23 28.28
CA ALA A 532 21.83 11.67 27.67
C ALA A 532 22.53 12.66 26.71
N ILE A 533 21.78 13.56 26.07
CA ILE A 533 22.32 14.60 25.18
C ILE A 533 22.72 15.86 25.95
N LEU A 534 21.90 16.31 26.90
CA LEU A 534 22.14 17.55 27.67
C LEU A 534 23.26 17.40 28.70
N VAL A 535 23.42 16.23 29.33
CA VAL A 535 24.43 16.01 30.37
C VAL A 535 25.86 16.17 29.83
N PRO A 536 26.25 15.58 28.67
CA PRO A 536 27.56 15.82 28.08
C PRO A 536 27.78 17.29 27.67
N VAL A 537 26.75 17.96 27.15
CA VAL A 537 26.83 19.38 26.75
C VAL A 537 27.03 20.28 27.95
N LEU A 538 26.31 20.05 29.05
CA LEU A 538 26.47 20.80 30.30
C LEU A 538 27.80 20.49 30.98
N LEU A 539 28.24 19.23 31.01
CA LEU A 539 29.54 18.84 31.57
C LEU A 539 30.72 19.41 30.77
N SER A 540 30.57 19.61 29.46
CA SER A 540 31.60 20.26 28.62
C SER A 540 31.82 21.75 28.95
N GLN A 541 30.83 22.41 29.57
CA GLN A 541 30.96 23.79 30.05
C GLN A 541 31.68 23.89 31.40
N PHE A 542 31.89 22.78 32.10
CA PHE A 542 32.58 22.70 33.39
C PHE A 542 33.92 21.94 33.33
N GLY A 543 34.56 21.88 32.15
CA GLY A 543 35.89 21.28 31.99
C GLY A 543 36.96 21.90 32.91
N PRO A 544 37.94 21.10 33.39
CA PRO A 544 38.84 21.49 34.48
C PRO A 544 39.71 22.69 34.10
N ARG A 545 39.79 23.69 35.00
CA ARG A 545 40.74 24.81 34.90
C ARG A 545 42.16 24.27 34.72
N ARG A 546 42.80 24.58 33.60
CA ARG A 546 44.20 24.25 33.33
C ARG A 546 45.09 24.81 34.45
N ILE A 547 45.81 23.91 35.12
CA ILE A 547 46.96 24.26 35.96
C ILE A 547 48.11 24.62 35.00
N PRO A 548 48.85 25.73 35.20
CA PRO A 548 49.95 26.08 34.31
C PRO A 548 51.11 25.09 34.44
N GLU A 549 51.58 24.56 33.30
CA GLU A 549 52.77 23.72 33.21
C GLU A 549 54.05 24.51 33.55
N VAL A 550 54.80 23.98 34.52
CA VAL A 550 56.18 24.38 34.81
C VAL A 550 57.11 23.69 33.81
N GLN A 551 57.79 24.47 32.97
CA GLN A 551 58.85 23.97 32.09
C GLN A 551 60.03 23.43 32.91
N LEU A 552 60.35 22.15 32.76
CA LEU A 552 61.66 21.59 33.11
C LEU A 552 62.41 21.18 31.85
N LYS A 553 63.58 21.81 31.70
CA LYS A 553 64.57 21.62 30.63
C LYS A 553 65.26 20.26 30.74
N GLY A 554 65.57 19.66 29.58
CA GLY A 554 66.93 19.18 29.30
C GLY A 554 67.22 17.67 29.29
N GLY A 555 67.04 17.06 28.10
CA GLY A 555 67.99 16.13 27.45
C GLY A 555 68.04 14.65 27.91
N PRO A 556 68.80 13.78 27.21
CA PRO A 556 69.24 13.81 25.81
C PRO A 556 68.89 12.52 25.01
N LYS A 557 69.07 12.63 23.68
CA LYS A 557 68.82 11.64 22.61
C LYS A 557 69.66 10.36 22.73
N ALA A 558 69.09 9.23 22.30
CA ALA A 558 69.83 8.04 21.86
C ALA A 558 69.21 7.43 20.58
N THR A 559 69.93 7.68 19.49
CA THR A 559 70.31 6.88 18.31
C THR A 559 69.53 5.60 17.92
N LYS A 560 69.15 5.57 16.63
CA LYS A 560 68.81 4.41 15.78
C LYS A 560 70.03 3.53 15.51
N VAL A 561 69.85 2.20 15.45
CA VAL A 561 70.63 1.29 14.58
C VAL A 561 69.70 0.22 14.00
N MET A 562 69.79 0.11 12.65
CA MET A 562 69.32 -0.89 11.67
C MET A 562 68.09 -1.75 11.96
#